data_AF-A0A7Y6YN20-F1
#
_entry.id   AF-A0A7Y6YN20-F1
#
_cell.length_a   1.000
_cell.length_b   1.000
_cell.length_c   1.000
_cell.angle_alpha   90.00
_cell.angle_beta   90.00
_cell.angle_gamma   90.00
#
_symmetry.space_group_name_H-M   'P 1'
#
loop_
_entity.id
_entity.type
_entity.pdbx_description
1 polymer ?
#
loop_
_entity_poly.entity_id
_entity_poly.type
_entity_poly.pdbx_seq_one_letter_code
_entity_poly.pdbx_strand_id
1 'polypeptide(L)'
;MQEIEAPASLADNPPNSGSDLMNLFRRLLNIFSNSDPLPAQGRTSTPPGETLLQGVYELSLENPRAKEAAESALSSQASGDEDFHDLMTYCPKAGVICYALEKSGLLARVDWAEEASEVVQWFEEIFEHAGIAWSQDEIKDLVEKADKAVLKRGEAVGFVYLAAQSRASQVGFEILDINTGSDQHAFFAVPKATADKWRFVDLGQGMRIENPDWQFKKLANVHGFELTYPAHPKKSLRPFPLDL
;
A
#
# COMPACT_ATOMS: atom_id res chain seq x y z
N MET A 1 -81.52 2.18 -4.82
CA MET A 1 -80.89 1.71 -6.06
C MET A 1 -79.74 2.64 -6.38
N GLN A 2 -78.52 2.21 -6.04
CA GLN A 2 -77.27 2.61 -6.68
C GLN A 2 -76.25 1.56 -6.26
N GLU A 3 -75.79 0.80 -7.24
CA GLU A 3 -74.86 -0.31 -7.11
C GLU A 3 -73.46 0.23 -6.81
N ILE A 4 -72.78 -0.40 -5.85
CA ILE A 4 -71.37 -0.17 -5.55
C ILE A 4 -70.60 -1.25 -6.31
N GLU A 5 -69.90 -0.86 -7.37
CA GLU A 5 -68.97 -1.73 -8.09
C GLU A 5 -67.71 -1.98 -7.24
N ALA A 6 -67.37 -3.25 -7.06
CA ALA A 6 -66.13 -3.70 -6.42
C ALA A 6 -64.97 -3.69 -7.44
N PRO A 7 -63.75 -3.29 -7.05
CA PRO A 7 -62.59 -3.43 -7.91
C PRO A 7 -62.06 -4.87 -7.96
N ALA A 8 -61.59 -5.23 -9.15
CA ALA A 8 -61.13 -6.54 -9.59
C ALA A 8 -59.95 -7.12 -8.78
N SER A 9 -59.96 -8.43 -8.64
CA SER A 9 -58.89 -9.25 -8.08
C SER A 9 -57.62 -9.17 -8.93
N LEU A 10 -56.51 -8.73 -8.33
CA LEU A 10 -55.17 -8.97 -8.86
C LEU A 10 -54.79 -10.41 -8.55
N ALA A 11 -54.65 -11.20 -9.61
CA ALA A 11 -54.13 -12.56 -9.56
C ALA A 11 -52.62 -12.55 -9.25
N ASP A 12 -52.24 -13.35 -8.27
CA ASP A 12 -50.86 -13.67 -7.90
C ASP A 12 -50.13 -14.32 -9.08
N ASN A 13 -49.11 -13.64 -9.60
CA ASN A 13 -48.03 -14.29 -10.35
C ASN A 13 -46.87 -14.55 -9.40
N PRO A 14 -46.44 -15.80 -9.17
CA PRO A 14 -45.24 -16.06 -8.40
C PRO A 14 -44.01 -15.57 -9.18
N PRO A 15 -43.02 -14.94 -8.52
CA PRO A 15 -41.79 -14.54 -9.19
C PRO A 15 -41.00 -15.78 -9.62
N ASN A 16 -40.63 -15.78 -10.90
CA ASN A 16 -39.85 -16.80 -11.58
C ASN A 16 -38.41 -16.80 -11.03
N SER A 17 -38.18 -17.46 -9.89
CA SER A 17 -36.95 -17.38 -9.07
C SER A 17 -35.78 -18.26 -9.56
N GLY A 18 -35.87 -18.87 -10.74
CA GLY A 18 -34.87 -19.81 -11.26
C GLY A 18 -33.78 -19.21 -12.15
N SER A 19 -34.04 -18.10 -12.85
CA SER A 19 -33.10 -17.57 -13.87
C SER A 19 -32.09 -16.57 -13.31
N ASP A 20 -32.44 -15.82 -12.27
CA ASP A 20 -31.56 -14.77 -11.72
C ASP A 20 -30.40 -15.32 -10.89
N LEU A 21 -30.62 -16.43 -10.18
CA LEU A 21 -29.54 -17.08 -9.41
C LEU A 21 -28.49 -17.70 -10.34
N MET A 22 -28.91 -18.30 -11.45
CA MET A 22 -28.01 -18.87 -12.45
C MET A 22 -27.22 -17.79 -13.22
N ASN A 23 -27.82 -16.62 -13.46
CA ASN A 23 -27.13 -15.47 -14.05
C ASN A 23 -26.12 -14.83 -13.07
N LEU A 24 -26.44 -14.79 -11.78
CA LEU A 24 -25.52 -14.33 -10.74
C LEU A 24 -24.32 -15.28 -10.56
N PHE A 25 -24.57 -16.59 -10.56
CA PHE A 25 -23.50 -17.60 -10.51
C PHE A 25 -22.61 -17.60 -11.76
N ARG A 26 -23.17 -17.38 -12.96
CA ARG A 26 -22.36 -17.21 -14.18
C ARG A 26 -21.54 -15.91 -14.18
N ARG A 27 -22.08 -14.81 -13.63
CA ARG A 27 -21.31 -13.57 -13.45
C ARG A 27 -20.16 -13.75 -12.45
N LEU A 28 -20.40 -14.45 -11.34
CA LEU A 28 -19.34 -14.77 -10.37
C LEU A 28 -18.28 -15.71 -10.96
N LEU A 29 -18.68 -16.73 -11.72
CA LEU A 29 -17.74 -17.64 -12.39
C LEU A 29 -16.90 -16.94 -13.48
N ASN A 30 -17.47 -15.94 -14.19
CA ASN A 30 -16.70 -15.11 -15.13
C ASN A 30 -15.73 -14.15 -14.42
N ILE A 31 -16.00 -13.73 -13.19
CA ILE A 31 -15.06 -12.95 -12.36
C ILE A 31 -13.89 -13.81 -11.88
N PHE A 32 -14.09 -15.12 -11.68
CA PHE A 32 -13.03 -16.05 -11.22
C PHE A 32 -12.31 -16.81 -12.35
N SER A 33 -12.81 -16.76 -13.59
CA SER A 33 -12.27 -17.57 -14.70
C SER A 33 -11.47 -16.79 -15.75
N ASN A 34 -11.39 -15.46 -15.65
CA ASN A 34 -10.42 -14.66 -16.40
C ASN A 34 -9.50 -13.98 -15.40
N SER A 35 -8.54 -14.76 -14.88
CA SER A 35 -7.27 -14.19 -14.46
C SER A 35 -6.67 -13.56 -15.72
N ASP A 36 -7.02 -12.32 -16.00
CA ASP A 36 -6.35 -11.56 -17.04
C ASP A 36 -4.84 -11.72 -16.77
N PRO A 37 -4.04 -12.15 -17.75
CA PRO A 37 -2.61 -12.11 -17.59
C PRO A 37 -2.28 -10.69 -17.16
N LEU A 38 -1.47 -10.56 -16.09
CA LEU A 38 -0.94 -9.29 -15.60
C LEU A 38 -0.69 -8.38 -16.81
N PRO A 39 -1.14 -7.11 -16.83
CA PRO A 39 -0.79 -6.20 -17.90
C PRO A 39 0.71 -6.35 -18.10
N ALA A 40 1.07 -6.78 -19.33
CA ALA A 40 2.39 -7.27 -19.67
C ALA A 40 3.42 -6.42 -18.94
N GLN A 41 4.15 -7.06 -18.01
CA GLN A 41 5.13 -6.43 -17.15
C GLN A 41 5.82 -5.35 -17.96
N GLY A 42 5.44 -4.10 -17.69
CA GLY A 42 6.10 -2.97 -18.30
C GLY A 42 7.56 -3.18 -17.95
N ARG A 43 8.37 -3.50 -18.96
CA ARG A 43 9.80 -3.27 -18.89
C ARG A 43 9.91 -1.77 -18.64
N THR A 44 9.89 -1.36 -17.37
CA THR A 44 10.47 -0.10 -16.98
C THR A 44 11.95 -0.32 -17.27
N SER A 45 12.37 0.19 -18.44
CA SER A 45 13.73 0.05 -18.96
C SER A 45 14.75 0.80 -18.11
N THR A 46 14.28 1.59 -17.15
CA THR A 46 15.11 2.28 -16.19
C THR A 46 15.28 1.38 -14.98
N PRO A 47 16.48 0.79 -14.77
CA PRO A 47 16.75 0.10 -13.53
C PRO A 47 16.53 1.07 -12.34
N PRO A 48 16.20 0.57 -11.14
CA PRO A 48 16.40 1.35 -9.93
C PRO A 48 17.84 1.92 -9.92
N GLY A 49 18.08 3.06 -9.28
CA GLY A 49 19.37 3.78 -9.32
C GLY A 49 20.61 2.88 -9.35
N GLU A 50 21.64 3.28 -10.11
CA GLU A 50 22.83 2.45 -10.40
C GLU A 50 23.62 2.04 -9.15
N THR A 51 23.46 2.79 -8.06
CA THR A 51 24.09 2.53 -6.76
C THR A 51 23.08 2.66 -5.62
N LEU A 52 23.40 2.11 -4.45
CA LEU A 52 22.57 2.26 -3.25
C LEU A 52 22.34 3.73 -2.86
N LEU A 53 23.37 4.58 -2.95
CA LEU A 53 23.24 6.02 -2.66
C LEU A 53 22.35 6.74 -3.67
N GLN A 54 22.47 6.42 -4.96
CA GLN A 54 21.57 6.94 -5.98
C GLN A 54 20.14 6.50 -5.72
N GLY A 55 19.95 5.25 -5.29
CA GLY A 55 18.63 4.75 -4.93
C GLY A 55 18.01 5.43 -3.72
N VAL A 56 18.80 5.64 -2.67
CA VAL A 56 18.37 6.47 -1.52
C VAL A 56 17.94 7.85 -1.99
N TYR A 57 18.76 8.51 -2.81
CA TYR A 57 18.46 9.85 -3.30
C TYR A 57 17.15 9.93 -4.11
N GLU A 58 16.88 8.92 -4.97
CA GLU A 58 15.62 8.83 -5.71
C GLU A 58 14.41 8.58 -4.80
N LEU A 59 14.56 7.67 -3.84
CA LEU A 59 13.50 7.29 -2.90
C LEU A 59 13.21 8.40 -1.88
N SER A 60 14.19 9.23 -1.56
CA SER A 60 14.10 10.33 -0.60
C SER A 60 13.70 11.66 -1.23
N LEU A 61 13.14 11.66 -2.44
CA LEU A 61 12.72 12.89 -3.15
C LEU A 61 13.87 13.88 -3.32
N GLU A 62 15.06 13.37 -3.61
CA GLU A 62 16.27 14.16 -3.78
C GLU A 62 16.70 14.94 -2.52
N ASN A 63 16.23 14.49 -1.34
CA ASN A 63 16.54 15.13 -0.06
C ASN A 63 18.02 14.94 0.33
N PRO A 64 18.83 16.01 0.45
CA PRO A 64 20.25 15.90 0.77
C PRO A 64 20.52 15.27 2.14
N ARG A 65 19.61 15.44 3.12
CA ARG A 65 19.76 14.83 4.46
C ARG A 65 19.71 13.31 4.41
N ALA A 66 18.90 12.74 3.53
CA ALA A 66 18.83 11.29 3.35
C ALA A 66 20.15 10.74 2.78
N LYS A 67 20.76 11.47 1.84
CA LYS A 67 22.06 11.10 1.29
C LYS A 67 23.16 11.12 2.36
N GLU A 68 23.23 12.19 3.15
CA GLU A 68 24.18 12.30 4.27
C GLU A 68 23.97 11.18 5.30
N ALA A 69 22.71 10.88 5.64
CA ALA A 69 22.36 9.77 6.53
C ALA A 69 22.80 8.41 5.96
N ALA A 70 22.60 8.16 4.67
CA ALA A 70 23.07 6.93 4.02
C ALA A 70 24.59 6.81 3.99
N GLU A 71 25.31 7.92 3.72
CA GLU A 71 26.78 7.95 3.77
C GLU A 71 27.31 7.68 5.19
N SER A 72 26.66 8.24 6.22
CA SER A 72 26.94 7.94 7.63
C SER A 72 26.70 6.46 7.96
N ALA A 73 25.59 5.89 7.48
CA ALA A 73 25.28 4.47 7.68
C ALA A 73 26.30 3.55 7.01
N LEU A 74 26.73 3.86 5.79
CA LEU A 74 27.71 3.08 5.04
C LEU A 74 29.14 3.17 5.59
N SER A 75 29.49 4.30 6.20
CA SER A 75 30.80 4.51 6.83
C SER A 75 30.88 3.93 8.25
N SER A 76 29.87 3.17 8.68
CA SER A 76 29.73 2.63 10.04
C SER A 76 29.68 3.70 11.14
N GLN A 77 29.45 4.96 10.80
CA GLN A 77 29.26 6.05 11.77
C GLN A 77 27.86 6.02 12.40
N ALA A 78 26.89 5.37 11.74
CA ALA A 78 25.56 5.11 12.30
C ALA A 78 25.47 3.83 13.15
N SER A 79 26.59 3.16 13.46
CA SER A 79 26.60 1.86 14.17
C SER A 79 26.08 1.90 15.62
N GLY A 80 25.61 3.06 16.10
CA GLY A 80 25.04 3.26 17.43
C GLY A 80 23.52 3.43 17.45
N ASP A 81 22.83 3.37 16.30
CA ASP A 81 21.36 3.41 16.26
C ASP A 81 20.81 1.98 16.43
N GLU A 82 20.42 1.65 17.66
CA GLU A 82 19.95 0.30 18.04
C GLU A 82 18.73 -0.14 17.21
N ASP A 83 17.89 0.80 16.79
CA ASP A 83 16.64 0.54 16.06
C ASP A 83 16.89 0.01 14.62
N PHE A 84 18.11 0.15 14.13
CA PHE A 84 18.52 -0.28 12.79
C PHE A 84 19.67 -1.29 12.79
N HIS A 85 20.28 -1.57 13.95
CA HIS A 85 21.44 -2.44 14.03
C HIS A 85 21.22 -3.81 13.39
N ASP A 86 20.10 -4.45 13.73
CA ASP A 86 19.74 -5.76 13.18
C ASP A 86 19.51 -5.68 11.67
N LEU A 87 18.75 -4.68 11.20
CA LEU A 87 18.44 -4.53 9.78
C LEU A 87 19.71 -4.27 8.95
N MET A 88 20.62 -3.42 9.44
CA MET A 88 21.93 -3.16 8.84
C MET A 88 22.82 -4.40 8.81
N THR A 89 22.69 -5.30 9.78
CA THR A 89 23.49 -6.53 9.87
C THR A 89 22.98 -7.60 8.92
N TYR A 90 21.67 -7.85 8.90
CA TYR A 90 21.09 -8.92 8.08
C TYR A 90 20.91 -8.51 6.63
N CYS A 91 20.42 -7.30 6.36
CA CYS A 91 20.23 -6.78 5.01
C CYS A 91 20.68 -5.32 4.92
N PRO A 92 21.99 -5.07 4.73
CA PRO A 92 22.55 -3.72 4.73
C PRO A 92 21.84 -2.74 3.80
N LYS A 93 21.36 -3.21 2.63
CA LYS A 93 20.62 -2.37 1.69
C LYS A 93 19.31 -1.86 2.29
N ALA A 94 18.51 -2.74 2.88
CA ALA A 94 17.27 -2.37 3.54
C ALA A 94 17.56 -1.45 4.74
N GLY A 95 18.59 -1.77 5.53
CA GLY A 95 19.01 -0.95 6.67
C GLY A 95 19.33 0.48 6.27
N VAL A 96 20.20 0.66 5.26
CA VAL A 96 20.61 1.99 4.78
C VAL A 96 19.43 2.77 4.21
N ILE A 97 18.56 2.13 3.43
CA ILE A 97 17.38 2.80 2.87
C ILE A 97 16.43 3.24 3.98
N CYS A 98 16.07 2.34 4.89
CA CYS A 98 15.16 2.69 5.99
C CYS A 98 15.74 3.80 6.87
N TYR A 99 17.01 3.68 7.26
CA TYR A 99 17.68 4.71 8.08
C TYR A 99 17.67 6.08 7.38
N ALA A 100 18.02 6.12 6.10
CA ALA A 100 18.06 7.37 5.34
C ALA A 100 16.67 8.01 5.19
N LEU A 101 15.65 7.19 4.90
CA LEU A 101 14.27 7.68 4.79
C LEU A 101 13.75 8.18 6.14
N GLU A 102 14.03 7.47 7.24
CA GLU A 102 13.63 7.89 8.59
C GLU A 102 14.27 9.22 8.99
N LYS A 103 15.60 9.36 8.83
CA LYS A 103 16.28 10.63 9.15
C LYS A 103 15.85 11.79 8.25
N SER A 104 15.17 11.52 7.15
CA SER A 104 14.58 12.53 6.26
C SER A 104 13.09 12.80 6.50
N GLY A 105 12.44 12.09 7.43
CA GLY A 105 11.00 12.20 7.71
C GLY A 105 10.10 11.54 6.66
N LEU A 106 10.66 10.69 5.80
CA LEU A 106 9.95 10.05 4.69
C LEU A 106 9.62 8.58 4.95
N LEU A 107 9.88 8.08 6.15
CA LEU A 107 9.56 6.71 6.55
C LEU A 107 8.58 6.69 7.73
N ALA A 108 7.50 5.95 7.56
CA ALA A 108 6.59 5.56 8.63
C ALA A 108 6.88 4.11 9.04
N ARG A 109 7.44 3.91 10.24
CA ARG A 109 7.59 2.58 10.86
C ARG A 109 6.40 2.30 11.77
N VAL A 110 5.43 1.55 11.26
CA VAL A 110 4.15 1.33 11.92
C VAL A 110 4.09 -0.11 12.44
N ASP A 111 3.87 -0.31 13.73
CA ASP A 111 3.59 -1.64 14.27
C ASP A 111 2.27 -2.17 13.67
N TRP A 112 2.24 -3.44 13.28
CA TRP A 112 1.05 -4.03 12.68
C TRP A 112 -0.19 -3.90 13.57
N ALA A 113 -0.02 -3.80 14.89
CA ALA A 113 -1.09 -3.75 15.87
C ALA A 113 -1.57 -2.34 16.23
N GLU A 114 -1.01 -1.28 15.67
CA GLU A 114 -1.38 0.10 16.03
C GLU A 114 -2.85 0.42 15.74
N GLU A 115 -3.38 1.39 16.48
CA GLU A 115 -4.74 1.90 16.29
C GLU A 115 -4.81 2.92 15.14
N ALA A 116 -5.99 3.07 14.53
CA ALA A 116 -6.15 3.87 13.32
C ALA A 116 -5.70 5.33 13.47
N SER A 117 -5.92 5.95 14.64
CA SER A 117 -5.49 7.32 14.90
C SER A 117 -3.96 7.46 14.91
N GLU A 118 -3.24 6.47 15.41
CA GLU A 118 -1.77 6.48 15.44
C GLU A 118 -1.22 6.21 14.04
N VAL A 119 -1.81 5.24 13.32
CA VAL A 119 -1.43 4.98 11.92
C VAL A 119 -1.64 6.22 11.05
N VAL A 120 -2.74 6.95 11.24
CA VAL A 120 -3.00 8.20 10.51
C VAL A 120 -1.92 9.26 10.75
N GLN A 121 -1.45 9.43 11.99
CA GLN A 121 -0.38 10.39 12.30
C GLN A 121 0.90 10.07 11.51
N TRP A 122 1.28 8.79 11.46
CA TRP A 122 2.42 8.35 10.66
C TRP A 122 2.26 8.68 9.17
N PHE A 123 1.06 8.47 8.60
CA PHE A 123 0.81 8.82 7.20
C PHE A 123 0.73 10.32 6.95
N GLU A 124 0.25 11.10 7.92
CA GLU A 124 0.23 12.57 7.88
C GLU A 124 1.65 13.13 7.82
N GLU A 125 2.56 12.63 8.65
CA GLU A 125 3.97 13.05 8.68
C GLU A 125 4.66 12.78 7.33
N ILE A 126 4.53 11.58 6.77
CA ILE A 126 5.16 11.28 5.47
C ILE A 126 4.51 12.10 4.34
N PHE A 127 3.21 12.40 4.43
CA PHE A 127 2.53 13.23 3.43
C PHE A 127 2.98 14.69 3.51
N GLU A 128 3.14 15.24 4.71
CA GLU A 128 3.71 16.57 4.91
C GLU A 128 5.11 16.66 4.27
N HIS A 129 5.99 15.70 4.59
CA HIS A 129 7.34 15.66 4.04
C HIS A 129 7.38 15.41 2.52
N ALA A 130 6.42 14.68 1.97
CA ALA A 130 6.27 14.46 0.53
C ALA A 130 5.54 15.60 -0.20
N GLY A 131 5.02 16.61 0.52
CA GLY A 131 4.21 17.69 -0.06
C GLY A 131 2.83 17.25 -0.55
N ILE A 132 2.30 16.15 -0.02
CA ILE A 132 0.96 15.63 -0.30
C ILE A 132 -0.02 16.27 0.69
N ALA A 133 -0.97 17.05 0.18
CA ALA A 133 -2.00 17.62 1.03
C ALA A 133 -3.00 16.54 1.48
N TRP A 134 -3.25 16.43 2.78
CA TRP A 134 -4.34 15.66 3.36
C TRP A 134 -5.13 16.54 4.29
N SER A 135 -6.39 16.81 3.96
CA SER A 135 -7.16 17.74 4.77
C SER A 135 -7.51 17.13 6.13
N GLN A 136 -7.57 17.97 7.16
CA GLN A 136 -7.99 17.55 8.51
C GLN A 136 -9.41 16.97 8.53
N ASP A 137 -10.29 17.43 7.62
CA ASP A 137 -11.63 16.87 7.46
C ASP A 137 -11.61 15.44 6.89
N GLU A 138 -10.74 15.16 5.90
CA GLU A 138 -10.54 13.80 5.37
C GLU A 138 -9.94 12.87 6.43
N ILE A 139 -8.96 13.36 7.18
CA ILE A 139 -8.31 12.61 8.27
C ILE A 139 -9.34 12.26 9.35
N LYS A 140 -10.13 13.24 9.81
CA LYS A 140 -11.15 13.03 10.82
C LYS A 140 -12.22 12.05 10.36
N ASP A 141 -12.72 12.19 9.13
CA ASP A 141 -13.69 11.26 8.54
C ASP A 141 -13.12 9.84 8.46
N LEU A 142 -11.83 9.69 8.13
CA LEU A 142 -11.18 8.38 8.09
C LEU A 142 -11.12 7.71 9.47
N VAL A 143 -10.70 8.44 10.51
CA VAL A 143 -10.66 7.91 11.88
C VAL A 143 -12.07 7.54 12.36
N GLU A 144 -13.07 8.41 12.13
CA GLU A 144 -14.46 8.11 12.47
C GLU A 144 -14.99 6.86 11.73
N LYS A 145 -14.60 6.65 10.48
CA LYS A 145 -14.95 5.43 9.72
C LYS A 145 -14.26 4.20 10.27
N ALA A 146 -12.99 4.30 10.66
CA ALA A 146 -12.25 3.20 11.27
C ALA A 146 -12.88 2.76 12.60
N ASP A 147 -13.25 3.72 13.45
CA ASP A 147 -13.92 3.46 14.74
C ASP A 147 -15.28 2.77 14.55
N LYS A 148 -16.06 3.20 13.55
CA LYS A 148 -17.37 2.60 13.22
C LYS A 148 -17.25 1.23 12.56
N ALA A 149 -16.13 0.93 11.91
CA ALA A 149 -15.91 -0.31 11.18
C ALA A 149 -15.63 -1.53 12.10
N VAL A 150 -15.40 -1.31 13.40
CA VAL A 150 -15.09 -2.38 14.38
C VAL A 150 -13.95 -3.27 13.87
N LEU A 151 -12.86 -2.63 13.46
CA LEU A 151 -11.68 -3.29 12.92
C LEU A 151 -11.08 -4.25 13.95
N LYS A 152 -10.61 -5.40 13.48
CA LYS A 152 -9.82 -6.30 14.32
C LYS A 152 -8.42 -5.74 14.52
N ARG A 153 -7.74 -6.19 15.58
CA ARG A 153 -6.31 -5.96 15.75
C ARG A 153 -5.56 -6.40 14.49
N GLY A 154 -4.73 -5.51 13.95
CA GLY A 154 -4.03 -5.74 12.69
C GLY A 154 -4.71 -5.18 11.44
N GLU A 155 -6.00 -4.82 11.51
CA GLU A 155 -6.73 -4.32 10.34
C GLU A 155 -6.65 -2.79 10.19
N ALA A 156 -6.35 -2.06 11.27
CA ALA A 156 -6.23 -0.60 11.25
C ALA A 156 -5.15 -0.11 10.27
N VAL A 157 -3.97 -0.75 10.29
CA VAL A 157 -2.86 -0.41 9.38
C VAL A 157 -3.30 -0.50 7.92
N GLY A 158 -3.90 -1.63 7.54
CA GLY A 158 -4.41 -1.82 6.18
C GLY A 158 -5.51 -0.85 5.80
N PHE A 159 -6.41 -0.52 6.74
CA PHE A 159 -7.53 0.37 6.49
C PHE A 159 -7.06 1.79 6.17
N VAL A 160 -6.14 2.30 6.99
CA VAL A 160 -5.55 3.64 6.81
C VAL A 160 -4.64 3.66 5.58
N TYR A 161 -3.80 2.64 5.38
CA TYR A 161 -2.98 2.53 4.18
C TYR A 161 -3.81 2.63 2.90
N LEU A 162 -4.93 1.91 2.79
CA LEU A 162 -5.74 1.90 1.57
C LEU A 162 -6.34 3.29 1.27
N ALA A 163 -6.76 4.02 2.31
CA ALA A 163 -7.24 5.39 2.17
C ALA A 163 -6.10 6.35 1.77
N ALA A 164 -4.94 6.25 2.44
CA ALA A 164 -3.75 7.04 2.13
C ALA A 164 -3.26 6.76 0.70
N GLN A 165 -3.20 5.49 0.28
CA GLN A 165 -2.79 5.08 -1.07
C GLN A 165 -3.72 5.68 -2.13
N SER A 166 -5.04 5.67 -1.90
CA SER A 166 -6.01 6.33 -2.78
C SER A 166 -5.73 7.82 -2.89
N ARG A 167 -5.48 8.50 -1.77
CA ARG A 167 -5.15 9.92 -1.73
C ARG A 167 -3.84 10.24 -2.46
N ALA A 168 -2.77 9.50 -2.18
CA ALA A 168 -1.47 9.65 -2.85
C ALA A 168 -1.60 9.46 -4.37
N SER A 169 -2.36 8.45 -4.80
CA SER A 169 -2.57 8.13 -6.22
C SER A 169 -3.23 9.29 -6.99
N GLN A 170 -4.19 10.00 -6.37
CA GLN A 170 -4.87 11.15 -6.98
C GLN A 170 -3.92 12.31 -7.30
N VAL A 171 -2.80 12.42 -6.59
CA VAL A 171 -1.80 13.49 -6.77
C VAL A 171 -0.51 12.99 -7.42
N GLY A 172 -0.52 11.79 -8.01
CA GLY A 172 0.60 11.25 -8.77
C GLY A 172 1.71 10.62 -7.91
N PHE A 173 1.40 10.21 -6.69
CA PHE A 173 2.28 9.47 -5.80
C PHE A 173 1.80 8.02 -5.62
N GLU A 174 2.69 7.15 -5.15
CA GLU A 174 2.35 5.83 -4.62
C GLU A 174 3.05 5.64 -3.26
N ILE A 175 2.38 4.92 -2.37
CA ILE A 175 2.94 4.46 -1.11
C ILE A 175 3.50 3.06 -1.35
N LEU A 176 4.75 2.87 -0.96
CA LEU A 176 5.45 1.60 -0.99
C LEU A 176 5.79 1.16 0.44
N ASP A 177 6.07 -0.12 0.60
CA ASP A 177 6.53 -0.73 1.85
C ASP A 177 7.92 -1.35 1.63
N ILE A 178 8.81 -1.17 2.60
CA ILE A 178 10.04 -1.97 2.71
C ILE A 178 9.70 -3.18 3.58
N ASN A 179 9.31 -4.27 2.94
CA ASN A 179 9.01 -5.50 3.66
C ASN A 179 10.31 -6.07 4.24
N THR A 180 10.50 -5.87 5.53
CA THR A 180 11.65 -6.35 6.30
C THR A 180 11.45 -7.74 6.89
N GLY A 181 10.26 -8.33 6.73
CA GLY A 181 9.87 -9.57 7.42
C GLY A 181 9.61 -9.39 8.92
N SER A 182 9.57 -8.13 9.39
CA SER A 182 9.20 -7.75 10.75
C SER A 182 7.68 -7.69 10.93
N ASP A 183 7.25 -7.60 12.19
CA ASP A 183 5.89 -7.23 12.60
C ASP A 183 5.63 -5.71 12.42
N GLN A 184 6.61 -4.96 11.92
CA GLN A 184 6.46 -3.55 11.55
C GLN A 184 6.42 -3.38 10.03
N HIS A 185 5.52 -2.51 9.57
CA HIS A 185 5.52 -1.99 8.21
C HIS A 185 6.42 -0.75 8.11
N ALA A 186 7.12 -0.59 7.00
CA ALA A 186 8.04 0.51 6.75
C ALA A 186 7.58 1.25 5.48
N PHE A 187 6.53 2.06 5.63
CA PHE A 187 5.89 2.76 4.53
C PHE A 187 6.61 4.05 4.16
N PHE A 188 6.60 4.39 2.88
CA PHE A 188 7.11 5.65 2.37
C PHE A 188 6.37 6.04 1.09
N ALA A 189 6.25 7.36 0.82
CA ALA A 189 5.54 7.88 -0.35
C ALA A 189 6.52 8.44 -1.38
N VAL A 190 6.36 8.06 -2.65
CA VAL A 190 7.19 8.53 -3.77
C VAL A 190 6.36 8.87 -5.00
N PRO A 191 6.85 9.74 -5.90
CA PRO A 191 6.21 9.99 -7.19
C PRO A 191 6.01 8.68 -7.95
N LYS A 192 4.92 8.58 -8.69
CA LYS A 192 4.56 7.38 -9.46
C LYS A 192 5.69 6.89 -10.37
N ALA A 193 6.40 7.80 -11.02
CA ALA A 193 7.55 7.47 -11.87
C ALA A 193 8.69 6.79 -11.09
N THR A 194 8.92 7.19 -9.84
CA THR A 194 9.87 6.52 -8.93
C THR A 194 9.29 5.18 -8.48
N ALA A 195 8.01 5.13 -8.10
CA ALA A 195 7.35 3.88 -7.72
C ALA A 195 7.42 2.81 -8.82
N ASP A 196 7.20 3.18 -10.08
CA ASP A 196 7.32 2.32 -11.26
C ASP A 196 8.71 1.68 -11.39
N LYS A 197 9.76 2.39 -10.98
CA LYS A 197 11.13 1.89 -10.97
C LYS A 197 11.41 1.02 -9.76
N TRP A 198 10.84 1.33 -8.59
CA TRP A 198 11.29 0.78 -7.30
C TRP A 198 10.37 -0.30 -6.70
N ARG A 199 9.12 -0.40 -7.13
CA ARG A 199 8.23 -1.47 -6.65
C ARG A 199 8.73 -2.84 -7.10
N PHE A 200 8.54 -3.83 -6.24
CA PHE A 200 8.93 -5.22 -6.49
C PHE A 200 10.44 -5.37 -6.73
N VAL A 201 11.24 -4.65 -5.94
CA VAL A 201 12.71 -4.77 -5.95
C VAL A 201 13.16 -5.62 -4.77
N ASP A 202 13.91 -6.68 -5.05
CA ASP A 202 14.50 -7.58 -4.06
C ASP A 202 15.77 -6.95 -3.47
N LEU A 203 15.76 -6.67 -2.16
CA LEU A 203 16.88 -6.11 -1.42
C LEU A 203 17.87 -7.19 -0.94
N GLY A 204 17.49 -8.47 -1.00
CA GLY A 204 18.22 -9.60 -0.46
C GLY A 204 17.67 -10.08 0.89
N GLN A 205 18.06 -11.30 1.29
CA GLN A 205 17.63 -11.96 2.53
C GLN A 205 16.09 -12.01 2.71
N GLY A 206 15.35 -12.11 1.61
CA GLY A 206 13.89 -12.14 1.63
C GLY A 206 13.20 -10.78 1.79
N MET A 207 13.98 -9.70 1.96
CA MET A 207 13.48 -8.33 2.07
C MET A 207 13.30 -7.68 0.71
N ARG A 208 12.32 -6.79 0.59
CA ARG A 208 11.94 -6.21 -0.71
C ARG A 208 11.20 -4.89 -0.55
N ILE A 209 11.31 -4.04 -1.57
CA ILE A 209 10.41 -2.91 -1.75
C ILE A 209 9.20 -3.41 -2.53
N GLU A 210 7.99 -3.20 -2.02
CA GLU A 210 6.76 -3.62 -2.67
C GLU A 210 5.61 -2.62 -2.53
N ASN A 211 4.59 -2.77 -3.37
CA ASN A 211 3.29 -2.19 -3.09
C ASN A 211 2.50 -3.20 -2.22
N PRO A 212 2.00 -2.79 -1.05
CA PRO A 212 1.39 -3.70 -0.07
C PRO A 212 -0.10 -4.00 -0.32
N ASP A 213 -0.70 -3.56 -1.44
CA ASP A 213 -2.10 -3.81 -1.81
C ASP A 213 -2.52 -5.29 -1.64
N TRP A 214 -1.64 -6.21 -2.03
CA TRP A 214 -1.92 -7.65 -1.95
C TRP A 214 -2.08 -8.13 -0.50
N GLN A 215 -1.39 -7.51 0.47
CA GLN A 215 -1.47 -7.85 1.90
C GLN A 215 -2.84 -7.47 2.45
N PHE A 216 -3.38 -6.33 2.00
CA PHE A 216 -4.65 -5.77 2.49
C PHE A 216 -5.84 -6.08 1.59
N LYS A 217 -5.68 -6.98 0.60
CA LYS A 217 -6.72 -7.30 -0.39
C LYS A 217 -8.07 -7.69 0.23
N LYS A 218 -8.06 -8.48 1.29
CA LYS A 218 -9.29 -8.90 1.97
C LYS A 218 -10.02 -7.71 2.55
N LEU A 219 -9.28 -6.81 3.20
CA LEU A 219 -9.82 -5.61 3.81
C LEU A 219 -10.36 -4.64 2.75
N ALA A 220 -9.62 -4.46 1.66
CA ALA A 220 -10.05 -3.65 0.52
C ALA A 220 -11.40 -4.13 -0.05
N ASN A 221 -11.56 -5.45 -0.24
CA ASN A 221 -12.82 -6.02 -0.71
C ASN A 221 -13.99 -5.78 0.26
N VAL A 222 -13.74 -5.84 1.57
CA VAL A 222 -14.78 -5.64 2.60
C VAL A 222 -15.23 -4.18 2.66
N HIS A 223 -14.31 -3.23 2.48
CA HIS A 223 -14.58 -1.80 2.65
C HIS A 223 -14.68 -1.04 1.32
N GLY A 224 -14.63 -1.74 0.19
CA GLY A 224 -14.82 -1.15 -1.14
C GLY A 224 -13.66 -0.29 -1.62
N PHE A 225 -12.43 -0.55 -1.17
CA PHE A 225 -11.24 0.11 -1.70
C PHE A 225 -10.82 -0.53 -3.02
N GLU A 226 -10.40 0.31 -3.97
CA GLU A 226 -9.78 -0.14 -5.20
C GLU A 226 -8.31 -0.47 -4.97
N LEU A 227 -7.83 -1.56 -5.55
CA LEU A 227 -6.44 -2.00 -5.48
C LEU A 227 -5.76 -1.80 -6.82
N THR A 228 -4.55 -1.27 -6.78
CA THR A 228 -3.69 -1.14 -7.96
C THR A 228 -2.96 -2.46 -8.25
N TYR A 229 -2.49 -3.15 -7.21
CA TYR A 229 -1.69 -4.38 -7.32
C TYR A 229 -2.20 -5.51 -6.42
N PRO A 230 -3.33 -6.16 -6.76
CA PRO A 230 -3.98 -7.17 -5.91
C PRO A 230 -3.27 -8.54 -5.86
N ALA A 231 -2.15 -8.72 -6.57
CA ALA A 231 -1.43 -9.97 -6.68
C ALA A 231 -0.09 -9.92 -5.94
N HIS A 232 0.25 -10.98 -5.20
CA HIS A 232 1.52 -11.06 -4.48
C HIS A 232 2.71 -10.99 -5.47
N PRO A 233 3.73 -10.15 -5.20
CA PRO A 233 4.80 -9.88 -6.16
C PRO A 233 5.88 -10.97 -6.27
N LYS A 234 5.75 -12.13 -5.63
CA LYS A 234 6.84 -13.13 -5.54
C LYS A 234 7.39 -13.56 -6.90
N LYS A 235 6.56 -13.54 -7.95
CA LYS A 235 6.95 -13.91 -9.33
C LYS A 235 7.43 -12.73 -10.18
N SER A 236 7.38 -11.51 -9.66
CA SER A 236 7.67 -10.26 -10.36
C SER A 236 8.81 -9.48 -9.71
N LEU A 237 9.51 -10.07 -8.72
CA LEU A 237 10.64 -9.41 -8.08
C LEU A 237 11.78 -9.22 -9.08
N ARG A 238 12.25 -7.99 -9.15
CA ARG A 238 13.44 -7.59 -9.90
C ARG A 238 14.61 -7.50 -8.91
N PRO A 239 15.82 -7.92 -9.28
CA PRO A 239 16.97 -7.76 -8.40
C PRO A 239 17.22 -6.28 -8.14
N PHE A 240 17.68 -5.94 -6.93
CA PHE A 240 18.26 -4.62 -6.70
C PHE A 240 19.45 -4.45 -7.64
N PRO A 241 19.48 -3.35 -8.42
CA PRO A 241 20.61 -3.01 -9.27
C PRO A 241 21.75 -2.62 -8.34
N LEU A 242 22.67 -3.55 -8.13
CA LEU A 242 23.99 -3.20 -7.66
C LEU A 242 25.00 -3.80 -8.60
N ASP A 243 26.04 -3.02 -8.81
CA ASP A 243 27.32 -3.41 -9.39
C ASP A 243 27.75 -4.81 -8.94
N LEU A 244 28.17 -5.60 -9.93
CA LEU A 244 29.25 -6.58 -9.78
C LEU A 244 30.58 -5.85 -9.64
#